data_AF-A0A2D5ESX9-F1
#
_entry.id   AF-A0A2D5ESX9-F1
#
_cell.length_a   1.000
_cell.length_b   1.000
_cell.length_c   1.000
_cell.angle_alpha   90.00
_cell.angle_beta   90.00
_cell.angle_gamma   90.00
#
_symmetry.space_group_name_H-M   'P 1'
#
loop_
_entity.id
_entity.type
_entity.pdbx_description
1 polymer ?
#
loop_
_entity_poly.entity_id
_entity_poly.type
_entity_poly.pdbx_seq_one_letter_code
_entity_poly.pdbx_strand_id
1 'polypeptide(L)' 'MTRDEILAALRRHLNAIVPGEGDELALDDDIRDELDLDSMDFLKLVQGLHEDLGVDIPETDYGKLDTLEAFVGYLSR' A
#
# COMPACT_ATOMS: atom_id res chain seq x y z
N MET A 1 -9.18 3.68 11.66
CA MET A 1 -7.80 3.19 11.82
C MET A 1 -6.90 4.39 12.02
N THR A 2 -5.82 4.27 12.78
CA THR A 2 -4.83 5.34 12.92
C THR A 2 -3.87 5.34 11.72
N ARG A 3 -3.25 6.49 11.44
CA ARG A 3 -2.25 6.61 10.38
C ARG A 3 -1.10 5.62 10.55
N ASP A 4 -0.63 5.46 11.78
CA ASP A 4 0.50 4.59 12.09
C ASP A 4 0.16 3.11 11.87
N GLU A 5 -1.07 2.68 12.18
CA GLU A 5 -1.54 1.32 11.88
C GLU A 5 -1.58 1.04 10.37
N ILE A 6 -2.11 1.98 9.58
CA ILE A 6 -2.18 1.84 8.12
C ILE A 6 -0.78 1.78 7.52
N LEU A 7 0.13 2.67 7.95
CA LEU A 7 1.52 2.66 7.48
C LEU A 7 2.24 1.38 7.88
N ALA A 8 2.06 0.90 9.10
CA ALA A 8 2.65 -0.36 9.55
C ALA A 8 2.18 -1.55 8.70
N ALA A 9 0.87 -1.61 8.39
CA ALA A 9 0.32 -2.64 7.51
C ALA A 9 0.87 -2.53 6.09
N LEU A 10 0.89 -1.33 5.51
CA LEU A 10 1.46 -1.08 4.17
C LEU A 10 2.91 -1.56 4.10
N ARG A 11 3.79 -1.09 5.00
CA ARG A 11 5.21 -1.49 5.00
C ARG A 11 5.37 -2.99 5.17
N ARG A 12 4.57 -3.63 6.02
CA ARG A 12 4.58 -5.09 6.21
C ARG A 12 4.23 -5.83 4.92
N HIS A 13 3.19 -5.40 4.21
CA HIS A 13 2.78 -6.03 2.95
C HIS A 13 3.73 -5.73 1.80
N LEU A 14 4.28 -4.51 1.72
CA LEU A 14 5.32 -4.15 0.76
C LEU A 14 6.57 -5.00 0.96
N ASN A 15 7.06 -5.16 2.20
CA ASN A 15 8.20 -6.02 2.52
C ASN A 15 7.93 -7.51 2.25
N ALA A 16 6.68 -7.94 2.18
CA ALA A 16 6.33 -9.30 1.78
C ALA A 16 6.46 -9.52 0.26
N ILE A 17 6.33 -8.45 -0.53
CA ILE A 17 6.44 -8.48 -1.99
C ILE A 17 7.88 -8.19 -2.41
N VAL A 18 8.42 -7.07 -1.91
CA VAL A 18 9.78 -6.59 -2.16
C VAL A 18 10.52 -6.43 -0.83
N PRO A 19 11.28 -7.47 -0.40
CA PRO A 19 11.87 -7.49 0.93
C PRO A 19 12.93 -6.40 1.14
N GLY A 20 12.65 -5.49 2.07
CA GLY A 20 13.61 -4.49 2.57
C GLY A 20 13.40 -3.06 2.03
N GLU A 21 12.74 -2.91 0.89
CA GLU A 21 12.56 -1.59 0.25
C GLU A 21 11.32 -0.85 0.76
N GLY A 22 10.33 -1.58 1.27
CA GLY A 22 9.10 -0.99 1.82
C GLY A 22 9.34 -0.09 3.04
N ASP A 23 10.46 -0.23 3.75
CA ASP A 23 10.84 0.64 4.88
C ASP A 23 11.56 1.93 4.44
N GLU A 24 12.19 1.94 3.28
CA GLU A 24 12.95 3.08 2.76
C GLU A 24 12.07 4.07 1.99
N LEU A 25 10.90 3.60 1.50
CA LEU A 25 9.95 4.40 0.74
C LEU A 25 9.42 5.62 1.54
N ALA A 26 9.50 6.80 0.93
CA ALA A 26 8.91 8.02 1.47
C ALA A 26 7.38 8.01 1.30
N LEU A 27 6.71 8.95 1.96
CA LEU A 27 5.25 8.97 2.00
C LEU A 27 4.63 9.41 0.66
N ASP A 28 5.35 10.23 -0.07
CA ASP A 28 5.01 10.86 -1.34
C ASP A 28 5.60 10.14 -2.55
N ASP A 29 6.46 9.13 -2.33
CA ASP A 29 7.01 8.32 -3.41
C ASP A 29 5.93 7.43 -4.03
N ASP A 30 6.03 7.26 -5.34
CA ASP A 30 5.21 6.31 -6.09
C ASP A 30 5.69 4.89 -5.76
N ILE A 31 4.84 4.14 -5.07
CA ILE A 31 5.12 2.77 -4.61
C ILE A 31 5.39 1.85 -5.80
N ARG A 32 4.69 2.05 -6.93
CA ARG A 32 4.82 1.15 -8.09
C ARG A 32 6.10 1.42 -8.85
N ASP A 33 6.41 2.69 -9.08
CA ASP A 33 7.62 3.06 -9.81
C ASP A 33 8.88 2.85 -8.96
N GLU A 34 8.87 3.17 -7.67
CA GLU A 34 10.06 3.07 -6.81
C GLU A 34 10.40 1.61 -6.46
N LEU A 35 9.39 0.76 -6.26
CA LEU A 35 9.58 -0.66 -5.92
C LEU A 35 9.47 -1.59 -7.14
N ASP A 36 9.38 -1.03 -8.35
CA ASP A 36 9.19 -1.75 -9.63
C ASP A 36 8.06 -2.79 -9.56
N LEU A 37 6.93 -2.43 -8.91
CA LEU A 37 5.80 -3.34 -8.72
C LEU A 37 5.03 -3.51 -10.02
N ASP A 38 4.80 -4.77 -10.39
CA ASP A 38 3.85 -5.07 -11.45
C ASP A 38 2.39 -5.02 -10.97
N SER A 39 1.44 -5.14 -11.90
CA SER A 39 0.01 -5.16 -11.58
C SER A 39 -0.38 -6.30 -10.65
N MET A 40 0.30 -7.44 -10.69
CA MET A 40 0.01 -8.59 -9.84
C MET A 40 0.51 -8.37 -8.41
N ASP A 41 1.65 -7.72 -8.25
CA ASP A 41 2.22 -7.34 -6.97
C ASP A 41 1.38 -6.27 -6.28
N PHE A 42 0.91 -5.27 -7.02
CA PHE A 42 -0.05 -4.31 -6.49
C PHE A 42 -1.36 -4.99 -6.04
N LEU A 43 -1.86 -5.98 -6.81
CA LEU A 43 -3.04 -6.75 -6.41
C LEU A 43 -2.81 -7.54 -5.11
N LYS A 44 -1.64 -8.15 -4.93
CA LYS A 44 -1.28 -8.82 -3.66
C LYS A 44 -1.23 -7.86 -2.49
N LEU A 45 -0.72 -6.64 -2.70
CA LEU A 45 -0.69 -5.58 -1.68
C LEU A 45 -2.11 -5.24 -1.23
N VAL A 46 -3.00 -4.94 -2.17
CA VAL A 46 -4.40 -4.59 -1.87
C VAL A 46 -5.13 -5.74 -1.20
N GLN A 47 -4.96 -6.97 -1.69
CA GLN A 47 -5.60 -8.15 -1.13
C GLN A 47 -5.09 -8.43 0.29
N GLY A 48 -3.79 -8.26 0.54
CA GLY A 48 -3.20 -8.38 1.89
C GLY A 48 -3.74 -7.33 2.86
N LEU A 49 -3.88 -6.07 2.41
CA LEU A 49 -4.49 -5.01 3.21
C LEU A 49 -5.97 -5.30 3.50
N HIS A 50 -6.70 -5.86 2.53
CA HIS A 50 -8.09 -6.28 2.73
C HIS A 50 -8.20 -7.35 3.82
N GLU A 51 -7.32 -8.36 3.80
CA GLU A 51 -7.31 -9.43 4.81
C GLU A 51 -6.89 -8.93 6.20
N ASP A 52 -5.89 -8.04 6.28
CA ASP A 52 -5.35 -7.55 7.55
C ASP A 52 -6.21 -6.46 8.21
N LEU A 53 -6.71 -5.52 7.40
CA LEU A 53 -7.42 -4.33 7.85
C LEU A 53 -8.93 -4.42 7.64
N GLY A 54 -9.41 -5.39 6.86
CA GLY A 54 -10.83 -5.51 6.50
C GLY A 54 -11.32 -4.45 5.52
N VAL A 55 -10.41 -3.86 4.74
CA VAL A 55 -10.69 -2.71 3.86
C VAL A 55 -10.98 -3.16 2.44
N ASP A 56 -12.07 -2.69 1.84
CA ASP A 56 -12.44 -3.05 0.47
C ASP A 56 -12.04 -1.91 -0.48
N ILE A 57 -11.06 -2.16 -1.35
CA ILE A 57 -10.53 -1.18 -2.28
C ILE A 57 -10.96 -1.61 -3.69
N PRO A 58 -11.87 -0.89 -4.36
CA PRO A 58 -12.29 -1.23 -5.70
C PRO A 58 -11.18 -0.93 -6.71
N GLU A 59 -11.08 -1.73 -7.77
CA GLU A 59 -10.08 -1.56 -8.83
C GLU A 59 -10.13 -0.18 -9.50
N THR A 60 -11.32 0.44 -9.53
CA THR A 60 -11.51 1.80 -10.05
C THR A 60 -10.77 2.87 -9.26
N ASP A 61 -10.44 2.59 -8.00
CA ASP A 61 -9.70 3.51 -7.12
C ASP A 61 -8.21 3.20 -7.08
N TYR A 62 -7.72 2.13 -7.74
CA TYR A 62 -6.30 1.78 -7.74
C TYR A 62 -5.41 2.88 -8.31
N GLY A 63 -5.88 3.61 -9.32
CA GLY A 63 -5.15 4.77 -9.86
C GLY A 63 -5.20 6.03 -8.98
N LYS A 64 -5.71 5.92 -7.75
CA LYS A 64 -5.61 6.96 -6.72
C LYS A 64 -4.68 6.53 -5.58
N LEU A 65 -4.12 5.32 -5.66
CA LEU A 65 -3.39 4.65 -4.58
C LEU A 65 -1.96 4.37 -5.03
N ASP A 66 -1.29 5.43 -5.46
CA ASP A 66 0.06 5.34 -6.00
C ASP A 66 1.12 5.60 -4.91
N THR A 67 0.77 6.32 -3.83
CA THR A 67 1.70 6.66 -2.73
C THR A 67 1.22 6.19 -1.36
N LEU A 68 2.12 6.04 -0.39
CA LEU A 68 1.77 5.66 0.99
C LEU A 68 0.80 6.68 1.62
N GLU A 69 1.00 7.98 1.34
CA GLU A 69 0.10 9.03 1.78
C GLU A 69 -1.31 8.88 1.18
N ALA A 70 -1.41 8.48 -0.08
CA ALA A 70 -2.69 8.27 -0.73
C ALA A 70 -3.47 7.10 -0.09
N PHE A 71 -2.79 5.99 0.22
CA PHE A 71 -3.39 4.88 0.97
C PHE A 71 -3.85 5.31 2.37
N VAL A 72 -3.00 6.02 3.11
CA VAL A 72 -3.36 6.54 4.43
C VAL A 72 -4.58 7.46 4.33
N GLY A 73 -4.59 8.40 3.39
CA GLY A 73 -5.68 9.34 3.19
C GLY A 73 -6.98 8.66 2.76
N TYR A 74 -6.90 7.59 1.98
CA TYR A 74 -8.04 6.79 1.56
C TYR A 74 -8.63 5.98 2.72
N LEU A 75 -7.78 5.31 3.52
CA LEU A 75 -8.18 4.38 4.58
C LEU A 75 -8.48 5.05 5.92
N SER A 76 -8.01 6.28 6.13
CA SER A 76 -8.34 7.07 7.33
C SER A 76 -9.64 7.86 7.21
N ARG A 77 -10.32 7.77 6.07
CA ARG A 77 -11.54 8.51 5.76
C ARG A 77 -12.81 7.92 6.37
#